data_AF-A0AA39UAV7-F1
#
_entry.id   AF-A0AA39UAV7-F1
#
_cell.length_a   1.000
_cell.length_b   1.000
_cell.length_c   1.000
_cell.angle_alpha   90.00
_cell.angle_beta   90.00
_cell.angle_gamma   90.00
#
_symmetry.space_group_name_H-M   'P 1'
#
loop_
_entity.id
_entity.type
_entity.pdbx_description
1 polymer ?
#
loop_
_entity_poly.entity_id
_entity_poly.type
_entity_poly.pdbx_seq_one_letter_code
_entity_poly.pdbx_strand_id
1 'polypeptide(L)' 'RPSSLSVWLQNRRYNVYPQLPPSFSAEFLAWWNALQPNWRRSETGPLPAANYSRSLHKALSKGGQNGLVTVLIGLMWW' A
#
# COMPACT_ATOMS: atom_id res chain seq x y z
N ARG A 1 4.25 -1.69 -6.17
CA ARG A 1 3.93 -2.52 -4.98
C ARG A 1 5.18 -3.29 -4.60
N PRO A 2 5.47 -3.52 -3.32
CA PRO A 2 6.65 -4.28 -2.89
C PRO A 2 6.69 -5.67 -3.52
N SER A 3 7.89 -6.13 -3.86
CA SER A 3 8.10 -7.44 -4.51
C SER A 3 7.67 -8.58 -3.60
N SER A 4 7.99 -8.50 -2.30
CA SER A 4 7.64 -9.48 -1.27
C SER A 4 6.12 -9.72 -1.19
N LEU A 5 5.34 -8.64 -1.25
CA LEU A 5 3.88 -8.70 -1.27
C LEU A 5 3.34 -9.34 -2.55
N SER A 6 3.98 -9.06 -3.70
CA SER A 6 3.61 -9.65 -4.99
C SER A 6 3.81 -11.17 -5.00
N VAL A 7 4.98 -11.62 -4.54
CA VAL A 7 5.36 -13.04 -4.48
C VAL A 7 4.44 -13.79 -3.52
N TRP A 8 4.16 -13.24 -2.35
CA TRP A 8 3.29 -13.89 -1.37
C TRP A 8 1.84 -14.02 -1.87
N LEU A 9 1.29 -12.96 -2.50
CA LEU A 9 -0.05 -13.02 -3.09
C LEU A 9 -0.16 -14.08 -4.20
N GLN A 10 0.91 -14.30 -4.96
CA GLN A 10 0.99 -15.33 -6.00
C GLN A 10 1.11 -16.75 -5.41
N ASN A 11 1.85 -16.90 -4.32
CA ASN A 11 2.06 -18.19 -3.66
C ASN A 11 0.78 -18.73 -2.99
N ARG A 12 -0.21 -17.88 -2.69
CA ARG A 12 -1.50 -18.24 -2.07
C ARG A 12 -1.40 -19.00 -0.74
N ARG A 13 -0.22 -19.02 -0.11
CA ARG A 13 0.02 -19.61 1.22
C ARG A 13 -0.29 -18.59 2.31
N TYR A 14 -1.57 -18.22 2.39
CA TYR A 14 -2.03 -17.14 3.26
C TYR A 14 -1.83 -17.43 4.77
N ASN A 15 -1.64 -18.69 5.12
CA ASN A 15 -1.36 -19.17 6.47
C ASN A 15 0.12 -19.00 6.89
N VAL A 16 1.01 -18.62 5.98
CA VAL A 16 2.44 -18.46 6.25
C VAL A 16 2.79 -16.98 6.27
N TYR A 17 3.29 -16.50 7.40
CA TYR A 17 3.83 -15.15 7.50
C TYR A 17 5.17 -15.07 6.75
N PRO A 18 5.37 -14.13 5.82
CA PRO A 18 6.61 -14.03 5.07
C PRO A 18 7.75 -13.47 5.94
N GLN A 19 8.97 -13.84 5.62
CA GLN A 19 10.15 -13.14 6.11
C GLN A 19 10.29 -11.83 5.33
N LEU A 20 10.15 -10.70 6.02
CA LEU A 20 10.15 -9.38 5.40
C LEU A 20 11.56 -8.77 5.43
N PRO A 21 12.03 -8.17 4.32
CA PRO A 21 13.27 -7.42 4.35
C PRO A 21 13.13 -6.16 5.21
N PRO A 22 14.22 -5.65 5.81
CA PRO A 22 14.20 -4.38 6.54
C PRO A 22 13.72 -3.18 5.69
N SER A 23 13.86 -3.27 4.36
CA SER A 23 13.40 -2.27 3.40
C SER A 23 11.89 -2.28 3.15
N PHE A 24 11.15 -3.29 3.64
CA PHE A 24 9.75 -3.48 3.31
C PHE A 24 8.88 -2.26 3.65
N SER A 25 9.07 -1.68 4.83
CA SER A 25 8.32 -0.50 5.29
C SER A 25 8.53 0.70 4.37
N ALA A 26 9.78 0.96 3.97
CA ALA A 26 10.13 2.04 3.05
C ALA A 26 9.56 1.80 1.64
N GLU A 27 9.67 0.57 1.12
CA GLU A 27 9.08 0.20 -0.17
C GLU A 27 7.55 0.27 -0.16
N PHE A 28 6.92 -0.11 0.95
CA PHE A 28 5.48 -0.05 1.13
C PHE A 28 4.99 1.40 1.17
N LEU A 29 5.65 2.27 1.94
CA LEU A 29 5.35 3.70 1.98
C LEU A 29 5.56 4.37 0.61
N ALA A 30 6.66 4.07 -0.09
CA ALA A 30 6.92 4.59 -1.42
C ALA A 30 5.82 4.17 -2.42
N TRP A 31 5.41 2.91 -2.37
CA TRP A 31 4.31 2.42 -3.19
C TRP A 31 2.98 3.07 -2.83
N TRP A 32 2.67 3.20 -1.54
CA TRP A 32 1.45 3.84 -1.06
C TRP A 32 1.35 5.29 -1.55
N ASN A 33 2.43 6.07 -1.38
CA ASN A 33 2.50 7.45 -1.86
C ASN A 33 2.32 7.57 -3.37
N ALA A 34 2.86 6.63 -4.16
CA ALA A 34 2.66 6.62 -5.61
C ALA A 34 1.19 6.42 -6.01
N LEU A 35 0.39 5.72 -5.20
CA LEU A 35 -1.05 5.56 -5.41
C LEU A 35 -1.85 6.78 -4.96
N GLN A 36 -1.34 7.55 -4.00
CA GLN A 36 -2.04 8.71 -3.48
C GLN A 36 -1.91 9.91 -4.43
N PRO A 37 -2.96 10.75 -4.53
CA PRO A 37 -2.84 12.05 -5.18
C PRO A 37 -1.84 12.94 -4.42
N ASN A 38 -1.23 13.91 -5.11
CA ASN A 38 -0.14 14.74 -4.57
C ASN A 38 -0.44 15.35 -3.18
N TRP A 39 -1.70 15.71 -2.93
CA TRP A 39 -2.16 16.31 -1.67
C TRP A 39 -2.33 15.32 -0.50
N ARG A 40 -2.11 14.03 -0.75
CA ARG A 40 -2.16 12.92 0.23
C ARG A 40 -0.86 12.09 0.16
N ARG A 41 0.24 12.68 -0.30
CA ARG A 41 1.58 12.08 -0.24
C ARG A 41 2.31 12.60 0.99
N SER A 42 3.10 11.75 1.62
CA SER A 42 4.04 12.12 2.69
C SER A 42 5.45 11.83 2.20
N GLU A 43 6.26 12.87 1.97
CA GLU A 43 7.62 12.71 1.43
C GLU A 43 8.58 12.11 2.46
N THR A 44 8.36 12.43 3.74
CA THR A 44 9.15 11.93 4.88
C THR A 44 8.24 11.89 6.11
N GLY A 45 7.77 10.69 6.50
CA GLY A 45 6.98 10.52 7.72
C GLY A 45 5.83 9.51 7.61
N PRO A 46 5.02 9.38 8.66
CA PRO A 46 3.89 8.46 8.71
C PRO A 46 2.83 8.79 7.63
N LEU A 47 1.81 7.92 7.52
CA LEU A 47 0.71 8.12 6.59
C LEU A 47 0.09 9.53 6.77
N PRO A 48 -0.14 10.27 5.67
CA PRO A 48 -0.59 11.65 5.77
C PRO A 48 -1.98 11.74 6.40
N ALA A 49 -2.19 12.79 7.20
CA ALA A 49 -3.47 13.07 7.86
C ALA A 49 -4.61 13.16 6.84
N ALA A 50 -5.79 12.68 7.23
CA ALA A 50 -6.94 12.66 6.35
C ALA A 50 -7.43 14.09 6.06
N ASN A 51 -7.35 14.51 4.79
CA ASN A 51 -7.98 15.73 4.31
C ASN A 51 -9.25 15.37 3.52
N TYR A 52 -10.41 15.47 4.17
CA TYR A 52 -11.70 15.12 3.57
C TYR A 52 -12.29 16.24 2.69
N SER A 53 -11.66 17.41 2.62
CA SER A 53 -12.15 18.53 1.80
C SER A 53 -11.94 18.33 0.30
N ARG A 54 -11.10 17.36 -0.11
CA ARG A 54 -10.77 17.08 -1.51
C ARG A 54 -11.33 15.73 -1.96
N SER A 55 -12.02 15.72 -3.10
CA SER A 55 -12.62 14.50 -3.64
C SER A 55 -11.57 13.50 -4.14
N LEU A 56 -11.70 12.23 -3.73
CA LEU A 56 -10.91 11.10 -4.22
C LEU A 56 -11.45 10.48 -5.52
N HIS A 57 -12.64 10.90 -5.96
CA HIS A 57 -13.39 10.25 -7.04
C HIS A 57 -12.60 10.18 -8.36
N LYS A 58 -11.82 11.21 -8.68
CA LYS A 58 -10.99 11.22 -9.90
C LYS A 58 -9.66 10.45 -9.75
N ALA A 59 -9.17 10.27 -8.53
CA ALA A 59 -7.85 9.68 -8.26
C ALA A 59 -7.92 8.16 -8.03
N LEU A 60 -9.03 7.66 -7.47
CA LEU A 60 -9.20 6.25 -7.07
C LEU A 60 -10.17 5.46 -7.97
N SER A 61 -10.56 6.01 -9.12
CA SER A 61 -11.53 5.40 -10.04
C SER A 61 -11.04 4.13 -10.74
N LYS A 62 -9.74 3.82 -10.70
CA LYS A 62 -9.21 2.53 -11.18
C LYS A 62 -9.33 1.47 -10.09
N GLY A 63 -10.46 0.78 -10.08
CA GLY A 63 -10.63 -0.44 -9.31
C GLY A 63 -9.79 -1.59 -9.89
N GLY A 64 -9.12 -2.35 -9.02
CA GLY A 64 -8.53 -3.65 -9.34
C GLY A 64 -9.12 -4.70 -8.42
N GLN A 65 -9.32 -5.93 -8.92
CA GLN A 65 -10.05 -7.00 -8.22
C GLN A 65 -9.59 -7.25 -6.78
N ASN A 66 -8.30 -7.04 -6.48
CA ASN A 66 -7.70 -7.26 -5.16
C ASN A 66 -6.96 -6.04 -4.60
N GLY A 67 -7.25 -4.83 -5.10
CA GLY A 67 -6.49 -3.62 -4.77
C GLY A 67 -6.51 -3.28 -3.28
N LEU A 68 -7.70 -3.24 -2.68
CA LEU A 68 -7.87 -2.91 -1.25
C LEU A 68 -7.29 -4.00 -0.33
N VAL A 69 -7.54 -5.28 -0.66
CA VAL A 69 -7.01 -6.41 0.12
C VAL A 69 -5.48 -6.40 0.14
N THR A 70 -4.84 -6.08 -0.99
CA THR A 70 -3.38 -5.96 -1.07
C THR A 70 -2.85 -4.87 -0.11
N VAL A 71 -3.55 -3.75 0.00
CA VAL A 71 -3.17 -2.66 0.93
C VAL A 71 -3.31 -3.12 2.38
N LEU A 72 -4.42 -3.75 2.74
CA LEU A 72 -4.67 -4.22 4.11
C LEU A 72 -3.61 -5.23 4.58
N ILE A 73 -3.20 -6.14 3.70
CA ILE A 73 -2.17 -7.12 4.00
C ILE A 73 -0.81 -6.45 4.17
N GLY A 74 -0.47 -5.48 3.32
CA GLY A 74 0.77 -4.73 3.49
C GLY A 74 0.81 -3.89 4.77
N LEU A 75 -0.35 -3.36 5.22
CA LEU A 75 -0.49 -2.68 6.51
C LEU A 75 -0.38 -3.63 7.71
N MET A 76 -0.87 -4.86 7.61
CA MET A 76 -0.70 -5.88 8.65
C MET A 76 0.78 -6.22 8.88
N TRP A 77 1.59 -6.11 7.83
CA TRP A 77 3.01 -6.48 7.85
C TRP A 77 3.95 -5.35 8.25
N TRP A 78 3.45 -4.11 8.24
CA TRP A 78 4.21 -2.92 8.56
C TRP A 78 4.16 -2.62 10.05
#